data_AF-A0A1F3X3F8-F1
#
_entry.id   AF-A0A1F3X3F8-F1
#
_cell.length_a   1.000
_cell.length_b   1.000
_cell.length_c   1.000
_cell.angle_alpha   90.00
_cell.angle_beta   90.00
_cell.angle_gamma   90.00
#
_symmetry.space_group_name_H-M   'P 1'
#
loop_
_entity.id
_entity.type
_entity.pdbx_description
1 polymer ?
#
loop_
_entity_poly.entity_id
_entity_poly.type
_entity_poly.pdbx_seq_one_letter_code
_entity_poly.pdbx_strand_id
1 'polypeptide(L)'
;MRLTELEHYTRALLDTERFHDYCPNGLQIEGRPEVNKIITGVTASRALIEQAIAAGADAILVHHGYFWKSEDARIVGVKQARIKRLLEHGISLFGFHLPLDAHPTLGNNAQLGKRLDFALEGWAGEQNLIAHGSLTAPVALAQLEQRIAERLGRSPLVIGDGGRTIQRIAWCSGGAQAYFETASALGVDAYLTGEASEQN
;
A
#
# COMPACT_ATOMS: atom_id res chain seq x y z
N MET A 1 -14.88 -16.56 12.65
CA MET A 1 -15.95 -15.59 12.31
C MET A 1 -16.51 -15.91 10.94
N ARG A 2 -17.73 -15.46 10.59
CA ARG A 2 -18.25 -15.66 9.23
C ARG A 2 -17.52 -14.77 8.23
N LEU A 3 -17.35 -15.24 6.99
CA LEU A 3 -16.69 -14.49 5.92
C LEU A 3 -17.35 -13.13 5.68
N THR A 4 -18.69 -13.10 5.68
CA THR A 4 -19.48 -11.88 5.52
C THR A 4 -19.30 -10.88 6.67
N GLU A 5 -19.06 -11.38 7.89
CA GLU A 5 -18.73 -10.52 9.04
C GLU A 5 -17.35 -9.90 8.89
N LEU A 6 -16.37 -10.66 8.40
CA LEU A 6 -15.03 -10.15 8.12
C LEU A 6 -15.07 -9.09 7.01
N GLU A 7 -15.82 -9.35 5.94
CA GLU A 7 -16.00 -8.39 4.85
C GLU A 7 -16.64 -7.10 5.34
N HIS A 8 -17.75 -7.19 6.08
CA HIS A 8 -18.41 -6.01 6.63
C HIS A 8 -17.50 -5.21 7.57
N TYR A 9 -16.81 -5.92 8.47
CA TYR A 9 -15.87 -5.30 9.42
C TYR A 9 -14.74 -4.56 8.70
N THR A 10 -14.10 -5.20 7.72
CA THR A 10 -12.95 -4.60 7.01
C THR A 10 -13.35 -3.44 6.11
N ARG A 11 -14.51 -3.52 5.44
CA ARG A 11 -15.07 -2.40 4.65
C ARG A 11 -15.37 -1.18 5.53
N ALA A 12 -15.96 -1.40 6.70
CA ALA A 12 -16.25 -0.33 7.65
C ALA A 12 -14.97 0.25 8.27
N LEU A 13 -14.01 -0.61 8.63
CA LEU A 13 -12.73 -0.19 9.20
C LEU A 13 -11.94 0.70 8.24
N LEU A 14 -11.95 0.37 6.94
CA LEU A 14 -11.16 1.07 5.92
C LEU A 14 -11.94 2.12 5.14
N ASP A 15 -13.24 2.29 5.41
CA ASP A 15 -14.13 3.22 4.70
C ASP A 15 -14.04 3.05 3.17
N THR A 16 -14.13 1.80 2.70
CA THR A 16 -13.78 1.44 1.31
C THR A 16 -14.68 2.10 0.27
N GLU A 17 -15.92 2.43 0.63
CA GLU A 17 -16.92 3.01 -0.28
C GLU A 17 -16.63 4.45 -0.66
N ARG A 18 -15.80 5.14 0.12
CA ARG A 18 -15.36 6.50 -0.17
C ARG A 18 -14.41 6.60 -1.36
N PHE A 19 -13.77 5.48 -1.74
CA PHE A 19 -12.67 5.49 -2.71
C PHE A 19 -13.10 5.09 -4.11
N HIS A 20 -12.73 5.91 -5.09
CA HIS A 20 -12.71 5.54 -6.50
C HIS A 20 -11.37 4.87 -6.79
N ASP A 21 -11.41 3.57 -7.03
CA ASP A 21 -10.22 2.74 -7.10
C ASP A 21 -10.06 2.07 -8.48
N TYR A 22 -8.86 1.53 -8.71
CA TYR A 22 -8.48 0.80 -9.89
C TYR A 22 -8.78 -0.70 -9.77
N CYS A 23 -9.18 -1.19 -8.60
CA CYS A 23 -9.61 -2.58 -8.41
C CYS A 23 -10.71 -2.67 -7.33
N PRO A 24 -11.49 -3.77 -7.27
CA PRO A 24 -12.46 -3.98 -6.21
C PRO A 24 -11.81 -4.05 -4.83
N ASN A 25 -12.24 -3.18 -3.91
CA ASN A 25 -11.88 -3.26 -2.50
C ASN A 25 -12.83 -4.21 -1.75
N GLY A 26 -12.28 -5.04 -0.85
CA GLY A 26 -13.04 -6.07 -0.12
C GLY A 26 -12.79 -7.49 -0.66
N LEU A 27 -13.82 -8.34 -0.58
CA LEU A 27 -13.74 -9.74 -1.02
C LEU A 27 -13.64 -9.79 -2.56
N GLN A 28 -12.59 -10.43 -3.07
CA GLN A 28 -12.32 -10.58 -4.50
C GLN A 28 -12.52 -12.01 -5.01
N ILE A 29 -12.10 -13.00 -4.21
CA ILE A 29 -12.33 -14.42 -4.49
C ILE A 29 -12.94 -15.04 -3.25
N GLU A 30 -14.13 -15.62 -3.40
CA GLU A 30 -14.82 -16.29 -2.30
C GLU A 30 -14.26 -17.69 -2.06
N GLY A 31 -13.92 -17.98 -0.80
CA GLY A 31 -13.53 -19.28 -0.31
C GLY A 31 -14.59 -19.87 0.62
N ARG A 32 -14.16 -20.46 1.72
CA ARG A 32 -15.05 -21.08 2.72
C ARG A 32 -15.79 -20.04 3.59
N PRO A 33 -16.98 -20.37 4.12
CA PRO A 33 -17.84 -19.40 4.84
C PRO A 33 -17.32 -19.03 6.24
N GLU A 34 -16.44 -19.84 6.84
CA GLU A 34 -15.85 -19.60 8.15
C GLU A 34 -14.38 -19.23 8.03
N VAL A 35 -13.98 -18.12 8.65
CA VAL A 35 -12.60 -17.66 8.70
C VAL A 35 -12.08 -17.76 10.13
N ASN A 36 -11.05 -18.57 10.33
CA ASN A 36 -10.34 -18.75 11.59
C ASN A 36 -8.90 -18.28 11.51
N LYS A 37 -8.25 -18.43 10.35
CA LYS A 37 -6.85 -18.05 10.13
C LYS A 37 -6.69 -17.13 8.93
N ILE A 38 -6.08 -15.98 9.17
CA ILE A 38 -5.78 -14.97 8.14
C ILE A 38 -4.27 -14.91 7.93
N ILE A 39 -3.84 -14.86 6.68
CA ILE A 39 -2.48 -14.49 6.28
C ILE A 39 -2.54 -13.16 5.54
N THR A 40 -1.54 -12.30 5.73
CA THR A 40 -1.45 -11.02 5.04
C THR A 40 -0.20 -10.92 4.18
N GLY A 41 -0.23 -10.03 3.17
CA GLY A 41 0.94 -9.73 2.37
C GLY A 41 0.72 -8.49 1.50
N VAL A 42 1.77 -7.99 0.86
CA VAL A 42 1.63 -6.82 -0.03
C VAL A 42 0.83 -7.17 -1.27
N THR A 43 1.13 -8.30 -1.91
CA THR A 43 0.54 -8.69 -3.19
C THR A 43 0.05 -10.13 -3.14
N ALA A 44 -1.09 -10.42 -3.77
CA ALA A 44 -1.62 -11.78 -4.01
C ALA A 44 -0.77 -12.56 -5.03
N SER A 45 0.50 -12.74 -4.70
CA SER A 45 1.49 -13.47 -5.49
C SER A 45 1.31 -14.97 -5.31
N ARG A 46 1.88 -15.75 -6.26
CA ARG A 46 1.91 -17.20 -6.13
C ARG A 46 2.62 -17.65 -4.84
N ALA A 47 3.74 -17.00 -4.49
CA ALA A 47 4.48 -17.33 -3.29
C ALA A 47 3.64 -17.12 -2.02
N LEU A 48 2.91 -16.00 -1.92
CA LEU A 48 2.02 -15.75 -0.78
C LEU A 48 0.91 -16.81 -0.69
N ILE A 49 0.29 -17.16 -1.82
CA ILE A 49 -0.75 -18.19 -1.87
C ILE A 49 -0.20 -19.54 -1.42
N GLU A 50 0.99 -19.93 -1.88
CA GLU A 50 1.62 -21.18 -1.46
C GLU A 50 1.92 -21.21 0.05
N GLN A 51 2.37 -20.09 0.63
CA GLN A 51 2.55 -19.98 2.08
C GLN A 51 1.23 -20.02 2.86
N ALA A 52 0.18 -19.38 2.34
CA ALA A 52 -1.15 -19.40 2.96
C ALA A 52 -1.75 -20.81 2.96
N ILE A 53 -1.59 -21.57 1.86
CA ILE A 53 -1.98 -22.97 1.77
C ILE A 53 -1.21 -23.80 2.80
N ALA A 54 0.12 -23.68 2.83
CA ALA A 54 0.97 -24.41 3.78
C ALA A 54 0.60 -24.10 5.25
N ALA A 55 0.21 -22.86 5.55
CA ALA A 55 -0.22 -22.43 6.87
C ALA A 55 -1.67 -22.82 7.22
N GLY A 56 -2.44 -23.36 6.27
CA GLY A 56 -3.86 -23.65 6.46
C GLY A 56 -4.70 -22.39 6.70
N ALA A 57 -4.42 -21.32 5.95
CA ALA A 57 -5.20 -20.09 6.02
C ALA A 57 -6.60 -20.28 5.43
N ASP A 58 -7.60 -19.61 5.98
CA ASP A 58 -8.95 -19.55 5.44
C ASP A 58 -9.15 -18.29 4.58
N ALA A 59 -8.36 -17.23 4.84
CA ALA A 59 -8.37 -16.00 4.05
C ALA A 59 -6.97 -15.38 3.92
N ILE A 60 -6.77 -14.67 2.81
CA ILE A 60 -5.61 -13.81 2.56
C ILE A 60 -6.09 -12.37 2.42
N LEU A 61 -5.47 -11.45 3.16
CA LEU A 61 -5.69 -10.01 3.03
C LEU A 61 -4.45 -9.36 2.41
N VAL A 62 -4.62 -8.67 1.28
CA VAL A 62 -3.51 -8.01 0.58
C VAL A 62 -3.81 -6.57 0.23
N HIS A 63 -2.74 -5.81 -0.02
CA HIS A 63 -2.86 -4.48 -0.60
C HIS A 63 -3.16 -4.55 -2.12
N HIS A 64 -2.37 -5.33 -2.87
CA HIS A 64 -2.54 -5.57 -4.29
C HIS A 64 -3.21 -6.91 -4.57
N GLY A 65 -4.53 -6.87 -4.79
CA GLY A 65 -5.35 -7.99 -5.24
C GLY A 65 -5.34 -8.18 -6.77
N TYR A 66 -6.49 -8.60 -7.30
CA TYR A 66 -6.76 -8.80 -8.74
C TYR A 66 -7.87 -7.85 -9.22
N PHE A 67 -8.29 -8.01 -10.48
CA PHE A 67 -9.41 -7.28 -11.09
C PHE A 67 -9.11 -5.79 -11.30
N TRP A 68 -7.89 -5.51 -11.73
CA TRP A 68 -7.44 -4.16 -12.07
C TRP A 68 -8.20 -3.62 -13.29
N LYS A 69 -8.56 -2.34 -13.26
CA LYS A 69 -9.27 -1.64 -14.32
C LYS A 69 -8.48 -1.79 -15.63
N SER A 70 -9.20 -2.09 -16.71
CA SER A 70 -8.64 -2.31 -18.05
C SER A 70 -7.76 -3.55 -18.21
N GLU A 71 -7.68 -4.46 -17.23
CA GLU A 71 -7.01 -5.75 -17.43
C GLU A 71 -7.84 -6.72 -18.29
N ASP A 72 -7.20 -7.74 -18.87
CA ASP A 72 -7.92 -8.83 -19.54
C ASP A 72 -8.76 -9.63 -18.52
N ALA A 73 -10.07 -9.68 -18.76
CA ALA A 73 -11.02 -10.36 -17.90
C ALA A 73 -10.88 -11.90 -17.94
N ARG A 74 -10.21 -12.46 -18.95
CA ARG A 74 -10.04 -13.92 -19.08
C ARG A 74 -9.16 -14.49 -17.97
N ILE A 75 -9.60 -15.59 -17.39
CA ILE A 75 -8.83 -16.34 -16.39
C ILE A 75 -7.96 -17.37 -17.13
N VAL A 76 -6.80 -16.93 -17.60
CA VAL A 76 -5.81 -17.76 -18.32
C VAL A 76 -4.41 -17.58 -17.73
N GLY A 77 -3.49 -18.50 -18.05
CA GLY A 77 -2.07 -18.42 -17.65
C GLY A 77 -1.87 -18.26 -16.15
N VAL A 78 -1.08 -17.25 -15.74
CA VAL A 78 -0.74 -17.00 -14.34
C VAL A 78 -1.97 -16.69 -13.48
N LYS A 79 -2.95 -15.94 -14.02
CA LYS A 79 -4.18 -15.59 -13.31
C LYS A 79 -4.99 -16.83 -12.99
N GLN A 80 -5.15 -17.72 -13.98
CA GLN A 80 -5.80 -19.01 -13.80
C GLN A 80 -5.09 -19.87 -12.75
N ALA A 81 -3.76 -19.97 -12.83
CA ALA A 81 -2.99 -20.81 -11.91
C ALA A 81 -3.09 -20.34 -10.43
N ARG A 82 -3.22 -19.03 -10.20
CA ARG A 82 -3.38 -18.44 -8.86
C ARG A 82 -4.81 -18.59 -8.34
N ILE A 83 -5.81 -18.21 -9.14
CA ILE A 83 -7.22 -18.31 -8.75
C ILE A 83 -7.62 -19.76 -8.50
N LYS A 84 -7.19 -20.69 -9.37
CA LYS A 84 -7.44 -22.12 -9.21
C LYS A 84 -6.97 -22.63 -7.83
N ARG A 85 -5.76 -22.25 -7.39
CA ARG A 85 -5.23 -22.64 -6.08
C ARG A 85 -6.07 -22.11 -4.91
N LEU A 86 -6.48 -20.84 -4.97
CA LEU A 86 -7.35 -20.27 -3.94
C LEU A 86 -8.66 -21.05 -3.83
N LEU A 87 -9.30 -21.33 -4.98
CA LEU A 87 -10.57 -22.05 -5.03
C LEU A 87 -10.44 -23.52 -4.59
N GLU A 88 -9.42 -24.24 -5.07
CA GLU A 88 -9.19 -25.65 -4.70
C GLU A 88 -8.93 -25.84 -3.19
N HIS A 89 -8.36 -24.83 -2.53
CA HIS A 89 -8.11 -24.85 -1.09
C HIS A 89 -9.17 -24.09 -0.28
N GLY A 90 -10.20 -23.53 -0.93
CA GLY A 90 -11.27 -22.77 -0.30
C GLY A 90 -10.75 -21.57 0.50
N ILE A 91 -9.74 -20.85 -0.02
CA ILE A 91 -9.13 -19.67 0.62
C ILE A 91 -9.74 -18.41 0.01
N SER A 92 -10.33 -17.56 0.86
CA SER A 92 -10.86 -16.27 0.42
C SER A 92 -9.72 -15.27 0.17
N LEU A 93 -9.83 -14.45 -0.88
CA LEU A 93 -8.91 -13.34 -1.13
C LEU A 93 -9.61 -12.01 -0.93
N PHE A 94 -9.02 -11.15 -0.09
CA PHE A 94 -9.41 -9.76 0.09
C PHE A 94 -8.32 -8.82 -0.42
N GLY A 95 -8.72 -7.77 -1.14
CA GLY A 95 -7.85 -6.70 -1.59
C GLY A 95 -8.28 -5.36 -0.99
N PHE A 96 -7.33 -4.59 -0.46
CA PHE A 96 -7.55 -3.21 0.01
C PHE A 96 -6.44 -2.30 -0.51
N HIS A 97 -6.74 -1.57 -1.57
CA HIS A 97 -5.78 -0.73 -2.28
C HIS A 97 -5.74 0.69 -1.69
N LEU A 98 -6.33 1.69 -2.34
CA LEU A 98 -6.27 3.10 -1.89
C LEU A 98 -6.82 3.32 -0.47
N PRO A 99 -7.90 2.63 -0.01
CA PRO A 99 -8.34 2.74 1.37
C PRO A 99 -7.24 2.41 2.39
N LEU A 100 -6.39 1.42 2.07
CA LEU A 100 -5.28 1.04 2.93
C LEU A 100 -4.08 1.99 2.77
N ASP A 101 -3.90 2.71 1.66
CA ASP A 101 -2.90 3.78 1.61
C ASP A 101 -3.27 4.96 2.50
N ALA A 102 -4.53 5.36 2.46
CA ALA A 102 -5.04 6.60 3.07
C ALA A 102 -5.51 6.47 4.52
N HIS A 103 -5.66 5.25 5.06
CA HIS A 103 -6.19 5.09 6.40
C HIS A 103 -5.28 5.76 7.46
N PRO A 104 -5.81 6.64 8.34
CA PRO A 104 -4.99 7.57 9.14
C PRO A 104 -4.06 6.91 10.16
N THR A 105 -4.40 5.71 10.62
CA THR A 105 -3.59 4.98 11.63
C THR A 105 -2.95 3.72 11.08
N LEU A 106 -3.71 2.88 10.37
CA LEU A 106 -3.28 1.61 9.78
C LEU A 106 -2.59 1.73 8.43
N GLY A 107 -2.78 2.85 7.72
CA GLY A 107 -2.48 2.90 6.30
C GLY A 107 -1.01 3.01 5.96
N ASN A 108 -0.65 2.68 4.71
CA ASN A 108 0.74 2.62 4.26
C ASN A 108 1.47 3.94 4.52
N ASN A 109 0.85 5.07 4.20
CA ASN A 109 1.45 6.38 4.41
C ASN A 109 1.61 6.74 5.89
N ALA A 110 0.61 6.42 6.73
CA ALA A 110 0.70 6.64 8.17
C ALA A 110 1.81 5.78 8.81
N GLN A 111 1.93 4.52 8.38
CA GLN A 111 2.95 3.60 8.88
C GLN A 111 4.35 3.95 8.36
N LEU A 112 4.47 4.42 7.11
CA LEU A 112 5.74 4.89 6.54
C LEU A 112 6.27 6.11 7.31
N GLY A 113 5.42 7.11 7.57
CA GLY A 113 5.80 8.28 8.36
C GLY A 113 6.28 7.90 9.76
N LYS A 114 5.54 7.02 10.46
CA LYS A 114 5.96 6.49 11.78
C LYS A 114 7.31 5.77 11.71
N ARG A 115 7.53 4.93 10.71
CA ARG A 115 8.76 4.13 10.58
C ARG A 115 9.99 4.99 10.26
N LEU A 116 9.80 6.15 9.65
CA LEU A 116 10.85 7.10 9.29
C LEU A 116 10.99 8.27 10.27
N ASP A 117 10.24 8.22 11.37
CA ASP A 117 10.23 9.25 12.42
C ASP A 117 9.80 10.64 11.87
N PHE A 118 8.82 10.66 10.95
CA PHE A 118 8.19 11.88 10.44
C PHE A 118 7.00 12.27 11.31
N ALA A 119 6.93 13.54 11.70
CA ALA A 119 5.77 14.13 12.36
C ALA A 119 4.71 14.44 11.30
N LEU A 120 3.66 13.59 11.22
CA LEU A 120 2.53 13.79 10.31
C LEU A 120 1.74 15.04 10.71
N GLU A 121 1.58 15.98 9.78
CA GLU A 121 0.84 17.24 9.98
C GLU A 121 -0.48 17.26 9.20
N GLY A 122 -0.56 16.54 8.09
CA GLY A 122 -1.77 16.52 7.28
C GLY A 122 -1.70 15.62 6.05
N TRP A 123 -2.76 15.71 5.25
CA TRP A 123 -2.96 14.96 4.02
C TRP A 123 -3.35 15.92 2.89
N ALA A 124 -2.93 15.61 1.67
CA ALA A 124 -3.14 16.40 0.48
C ALA A 124 -3.37 15.50 -0.75
N GLY A 125 -3.66 16.15 -1.88
CA GLY A 125 -3.92 15.48 -3.15
C GLY A 125 -5.30 14.82 -3.23
N GLU A 126 -5.58 14.20 -4.37
CA GLU A 126 -6.84 13.50 -4.59
C GLU A 126 -6.97 12.32 -3.62
N GLN A 127 -8.17 12.14 -3.05
CA GLN A 127 -8.47 11.07 -2.06
C GLN A 127 -7.55 11.05 -0.82
N ASN A 128 -6.85 12.16 -0.52
CA ASN A 128 -5.94 12.32 0.63
C ASN A 128 -4.76 11.32 0.67
N LEU A 129 -4.19 11.00 -0.49
CA LEU A 129 -3.12 10.01 -0.62
C LEU A 129 -1.72 10.56 -0.31
N ILE A 130 -1.51 11.88 -0.35
CA ILE A 130 -0.20 12.48 -0.07
C ILE A 130 -0.17 12.87 1.40
N ALA A 131 0.65 12.20 2.20
CA ALA A 131 0.94 12.65 3.56
C ALA A 131 1.98 13.76 3.53
N HIS A 132 1.92 14.71 4.46
CA HIS A 132 2.97 15.69 4.65
C HIS A 132 3.18 16.04 6.12
N GLY A 133 4.36 16.58 6.40
CA GLY A 133 4.73 17.06 7.72
C GLY A 133 6.21 17.38 7.80
N SER A 134 6.83 17.03 8.92
CA SER A 134 8.20 17.47 9.20
C SER A 134 9.06 16.41 9.88
N LEU A 135 10.38 16.56 9.73
CA LEU A 135 11.35 15.89 10.58
C LEU A 135 11.46 16.65 11.92
N THR A 136 11.75 15.94 13.00
CA THR A 136 11.93 16.52 14.35
C THR A 136 13.05 17.56 14.42
N ALA A 137 14.06 17.45 13.55
CA ALA A 137 15.10 18.45 13.34
C ALA A 137 15.49 18.48 11.85
N PRO A 138 15.93 19.63 11.32
CA PRO A 138 16.48 19.70 9.96
C PRO A 138 17.70 18.80 9.80
N VAL A 139 17.78 18.10 8.67
CA VAL A 139 18.90 17.21 8.32
C VAL A 139 19.35 17.45 6.89
N ALA A 140 20.57 17.05 6.54
CA ALA A 140 20.99 17.01 5.14
C ALA A 140 20.27 15.89 4.37
N LEU A 141 20.03 16.06 3.08
CA LEU A 141 19.38 15.04 2.23
C LEU A 141 20.12 13.70 2.29
N ALA A 142 21.45 13.70 2.32
CA ALA A 142 22.26 12.47 2.47
C ALA A 142 22.01 11.75 3.81
N GLN A 143 21.68 12.47 4.88
CA GLN A 143 21.34 11.86 6.17
C GLN A 143 19.92 11.26 6.15
N LEU A 144 18.99 11.91 5.46
CA LEU A 144 17.65 11.36 5.24
C LEU A 144 17.71 10.09 4.38
N GLU A 145 18.52 10.07 3.32
CA GLU A 145 18.81 8.88 2.51
C GLU A 145 19.26 7.71 3.39
N GLN A 146 20.28 7.93 4.23
CA GLN A 146 20.80 6.90 5.15
C GLN A 146 19.71 6.39 6.09
N ARG A 147 18.92 7.29 6.69
CA ARG A 147 17.80 6.90 7.56
C ARG A 147 16.79 6.02 6.81
N ILE A 148 16.41 6.39 5.59
CA ILE A 148 15.47 5.60 4.77
C ILE A 148 16.07 4.22 4.48
N ALA A 149 17.34 4.17 4.08
CA ALA A 149 18.03 2.92 3.79
C ALA A 149 18.07 1.98 4.99
N GLU A 150 18.42 2.49 6.17
CA GLU A 150 18.49 1.72 7.42
C GLU A 150 17.10 1.25 7.89
N ARG A 151 16.10 2.14 7.89
CA ARG A 151 14.76 1.83 8.41
C ARG A 151 13.97 0.89 7.50
N LEU A 152 14.18 0.98 6.19
CA LEU A 152 13.45 0.19 5.19
C LEU A 152 14.26 -1.00 4.65
N GLY A 153 15.56 -1.08 4.95
CA GLY A 153 16.43 -2.16 4.47
C GLY A 153 16.71 -2.09 2.96
N ARG A 154 16.61 -0.90 2.36
CA ARG A 154 16.82 -0.67 0.92
C ARG A 154 17.29 0.76 0.67
N SER A 155 18.44 0.92 0.00
CA SER A 155 18.90 2.23 -0.46
C SER A 155 17.91 2.86 -1.45
N PRO A 156 17.43 4.09 -1.21
CA PRO A 156 16.52 4.77 -2.14
C PRO A 156 17.29 5.34 -3.35
N LEU A 157 16.56 5.63 -4.42
CA LEU A 157 17.06 6.52 -5.47
C LEU A 157 16.94 7.96 -4.96
N VAL A 158 18.01 8.74 -5.04
CA VAL A 158 18.02 10.13 -4.60
C VAL A 158 18.26 11.06 -5.79
N ILE A 159 17.41 12.06 -5.91
CA ILE A 159 17.53 13.13 -6.92
C ILE A 159 17.65 14.45 -6.16
N GLY A 160 18.79 15.13 -6.30
CA GLY A 160 19.08 16.40 -5.64
C GLY A 160 20.46 16.45 -4.99
N ASP A 161 20.80 17.60 -4.41
CA ASP A 161 22.05 17.81 -3.69
C ASP A 161 21.97 17.21 -2.28
N GLY A 162 22.90 16.28 -1.98
CA GLY A 162 23.02 15.62 -0.68
C GLY A 162 23.23 16.58 0.50
N GLY A 163 23.78 17.77 0.25
CA GLY A 163 23.98 18.83 1.24
C GLY A 163 22.74 19.68 1.53
N ARG A 164 21.67 19.56 0.73
CA ARG A 164 20.44 20.33 0.91
C ARG A 164 19.81 20.03 2.27
N THR A 165 19.42 21.07 3.00
CA THR A 165 18.72 20.93 4.27
C THR A 165 17.25 20.58 4.04
N ILE A 166 16.78 19.52 4.70
CA ILE A 166 15.43 18.99 4.63
C ILE A 166 14.80 19.07 6.03
N GLN A 167 13.64 19.70 6.13
CA GLN A 167 12.82 19.71 7.33
C GLN A 167 11.36 19.38 7.03
N ARG A 168 10.78 19.99 5.99
CA ARG A 168 9.42 19.71 5.53
C ARG A 168 9.46 18.61 4.47
N ILE A 169 8.58 17.62 4.60
CA ILE A 169 8.55 16.48 3.69
C ILE A 169 7.12 16.10 3.36
N ALA A 170 6.89 15.73 2.10
CA ALA A 170 5.68 15.02 1.67
C ALA A 170 6.04 13.60 1.24
N TRP A 171 5.12 12.66 1.38
CA TRP A 171 5.32 11.29 0.93
C TRP A 171 4.03 10.62 0.49
N CYS A 172 4.17 9.69 -0.45
CA CYS A 172 3.12 8.75 -0.83
C CYS A 172 3.78 7.42 -1.23
N SER A 173 3.44 6.33 -0.54
CA SER A 173 3.93 4.98 -0.87
C SER A 173 3.52 4.53 -2.28
N GLY A 174 4.20 3.52 -2.80
CA GLY A 174 3.88 2.92 -4.09
C GLY A 174 4.34 3.75 -5.29
N GLY A 175 3.65 3.58 -6.43
CA GLY A 175 3.97 4.26 -7.68
C GLY A 175 3.36 5.65 -7.79
N ALA A 176 3.74 6.56 -6.88
CA ALA A 176 3.12 7.88 -6.75
C ALA A 176 3.95 9.03 -7.35
N GLN A 177 4.91 8.75 -8.24
CA GLN A 177 5.72 9.76 -8.90
C GLN A 177 4.90 10.87 -9.59
N ALA A 178 3.69 10.56 -10.09
CA ALA A 178 2.78 11.54 -10.71
C ALA A 178 2.27 12.62 -9.74
N TYR A 179 2.45 12.44 -8.43
CA TYR A 179 2.10 13.44 -7.41
C TYR A 179 3.23 14.42 -7.08
N PHE A 180 4.37 14.36 -7.78
CA PHE A 180 5.52 15.22 -7.51
C PHE A 180 5.16 16.72 -7.52
N GLU A 181 4.46 17.20 -8.56
CA GLU A 181 4.03 18.61 -8.66
C GLU A 181 3.08 19.00 -7.53
N THR A 182 2.09 18.15 -7.22
CA THR A 182 1.16 18.38 -6.11
C THR A 182 1.88 18.43 -4.76
N ALA A 183 2.87 17.56 -4.55
CA ALA A 183 3.67 17.56 -3.34
C ALA A 183 4.58 18.80 -3.27
N SER A 184 5.21 19.19 -4.37
CA SER A 184 6.05 20.39 -4.49
C SER A 184 5.28 21.66 -4.13
N ALA A 185 4.02 21.76 -4.59
CA ALA A 185 3.13 22.89 -4.28
C ALA A 185 2.82 23.05 -2.78
N LEU A 186 3.07 22.04 -1.93
CA LEU A 186 2.95 22.13 -0.47
C LEU A 186 4.12 22.88 0.20
N GLY A 187 5.13 23.29 -0.58
CA GLY A 187 6.32 23.97 -0.07
C GLY A 187 7.15 23.06 0.83
N VAL A 188 7.29 21.79 0.46
CA VAL A 188 8.16 20.82 1.14
C VAL A 188 9.57 20.86 0.57
N ASP A 189 10.55 20.44 1.37
CA ASP A 189 11.95 20.39 0.96
C ASP A 189 12.28 19.11 0.17
N ALA A 190 11.53 18.03 0.43
CA ALA A 190 11.67 16.73 -0.22
C ALA A 190 10.31 16.04 -0.43
N TYR A 191 10.25 15.19 -1.45
CA TYR A 191 9.15 14.26 -1.69
C TYR A 191 9.66 12.82 -1.71
N LEU A 192 8.99 11.92 -1.00
CA LEU A 192 9.32 10.49 -0.93
C LEU A 192 8.22 9.64 -1.54
N THR A 193 8.58 8.77 -2.49
CA THR A 193 7.68 7.76 -3.06
C THR A 193 8.41 6.43 -3.35
N GLY A 194 7.70 5.41 -3.82
CA GLY A 194 8.23 4.07 -4.07
C GLY A 194 8.86 3.90 -5.46
N GLU A 195 8.24 4.43 -6.51
CA GLU A 195 8.73 4.35 -7.90
C GLU A 195 9.06 5.73 -8.47
N ALA A 196 9.81 5.76 -9.57
CA ALA A 196 10.19 6.99 -10.27
C ALA A 196 10.14 6.78 -11.79
N SER A 197 9.74 7.80 -12.54
CA SER A 197 9.70 7.79 -14.02
C SER A 197 10.24 9.10 -14.58
N GLU A 198 10.64 9.11 -15.86
CA GLU A 198 11.29 10.26 -16.51
C GLU A 198 10.36 11.44 -16.78
N GLN A 199 9.05 11.22 -16.89
CA GLN A 199 8.08 12.24 -17.31
C GLN A 199 7.84 13.37 -16.29
N ASN A 200 8.55 13.36 -15.15
CA ASN A 200 8.45 14.35 -14.09
C ASN A 200 9.84 14.91 -13.72
#